data_AF-A0A084B807-F1
#
_entry.id   AF-A0A084B807-F1
#
_cell.length_a   1.000
_cell.length_b   1.000
_cell.length_c   1.000
_cell.angle_alpha   90.00
_cell.angle_beta   90.00
_cell.angle_gamma   90.00
#
_symmetry.space_group_name_H-M   'P 1'
#
loop_
_entity.id
_entity.type
_entity.pdbx_description
1 polymer ?
#
loop_
_entity_poly.entity_id
_entity_poly.type
_entity_poly.pdbx_seq_one_letter_code
_entity_poly.pdbx_strand_id
1 'polypeptide(L)'
;MSIPSVTVAYNHNMGAVDIGDQLQATESLHHRVYKGRWQALAWTFLLDTVLVNSYLLQLHVWGRSDSACEPSRTQRDWRHRLINEICQAYGQTGRRTQLVWPVRATAMMSCA
;
A
#
# COMPACT_ATOMS: atom_id res chain seq x y z
N MET A 1 -3.09 -14.59 -43.81
CA MET A 1 -4.03 -13.56 -43.30
C MET A 1 -3.22 -12.64 -42.39
N SER A 2 -3.09 -11.36 -42.72
CA SER A 2 -2.35 -10.40 -41.89
C SER A 2 -3.29 -9.76 -40.87
N ILE A 3 -2.83 -9.62 -39.63
CA ILE A 3 -3.56 -8.88 -38.60
C ILE A 3 -3.43 -7.39 -38.94
N PRO A 4 -4.54 -6.62 -38.97
CA PRO A 4 -4.46 -5.18 -39.18
C PRO A 4 -3.58 -4.50 -38.13
N SER A 5 -2.77 -3.52 -38.55
CA SER A 5 -1.86 -2.79 -37.65
C SER A 5 -2.60 -2.10 -36.50
N VAL A 6 -3.83 -1.63 -36.75
CA VAL A 6 -4.71 -1.06 -35.71
C VAL A 6 -5.03 -2.07 -34.61
N THR A 7 -5.26 -3.34 -34.96
CA THR A 7 -5.56 -4.41 -33.99
C THR A 7 -4.33 -4.75 -33.15
N VAL A 8 -3.14 -4.74 -33.76
CA VAL A 8 -1.87 -4.92 -33.03
C VAL A 8 -1.64 -3.77 -32.05
N ALA A 9 -1.81 -2.53 -32.49
CA ALA A 9 -1.63 -1.34 -31.65
C ALA A 9 -2.64 -1.29 -30.50
N TYR A 10 -3.90 -1.66 -30.76
CA TYR A 10 -4.93 -1.76 -29.73
C TYR A 10 -4.54 -2.81 -28.67
N ASN A 11 -4.26 -4.05 -29.09
CA ASN A 11 -3.92 -5.13 -28.17
C ASN A 11 -2.66 -4.83 -27.33
N HIS A 12 -1.71 -4.07 -27.88
CA HIS A 12 -0.52 -3.67 -27.14
C HIS A 12 -0.80 -2.66 -26.01
N ASN A 13 -1.78 -1.77 -26.19
CA ASN A 13 -2.02 -0.65 -25.28
C ASN A 13 -3.20 -0.84 -24.32
N MET A 14 -4.10 -1.77 -24.60
CA MET A 14 -5.37 -1.89 -23.86
C MET A 14 -5.25 -2.49 -22.46
N GLY A 15 -4.18 -3.23 -22.17
CA GLY A 15 -4.00 -3.90 -20.88
C GLY A 15 -3.52 -3.00 -19.73
N ALA A 16 -3.34 -1.70 -19.95
CA ALA A 16 -2.73 -0.82 -18.94
C ALA A 16 -3.54 -0.75 -17.63
N VAL A 17 -4.87 -0.72 -17.72
CA VAL A 17 -5.76 -0.73 -16.56
C VAL A 17 -5.69 -2.07 -15.83
N ASP A 18 -5.80 -3.18 -16.56
CA ASP A 18 -5.74 -4.54 -16.00
C ASP A 18 -4.41 -4.80 -15.29
N ILE A 19 -3.30 -4.30 -15.85
CA ILE A 19 -1.98 -4.38 -15.23
C ILE A 19 -1.96 -3.62 -13.90
N GLY A 20 -2.55 -2.42 -13.86
CA GLY A 20 -2.70 -1.64 -12.63
C GLY A 20 -3.52 -2.36 -11.57
N ASP A 21 -4.68 -2.90 -11.95
CA ASP A 21 -5.57 -3.67 -11.08
C ASP A 21 -4.88 -4.94 -10.56
N GLN A 22 -4.11 -5.62 -11.42
CA GLN A 22 -3.31 -6.78 -11.05
C GLN A 22 -2.22 -6.41 -10.01
N LEU A 23 -1.52 -5.30 -10.23
CA LEU A 23 -0.49 -4.83 -9.30
C LEU A 23 -1.09 -4.47 -7.93
N GLN A 24 -2.28 -3.84 -7.90
CA GLN A 24 -3.00 -3.55 -6.66
C GLN A 24 -3.46 -4.83 -5.96
N ALA A 25 -4.05 -5.77 -6.70
CA ALA A 25 -4.53 -7.03 -6.14
C ALA A 25 -3.40 -7.91 -5.56
N THR A 26 -2.20 -7.85 -6.14
CA THR A 26 -1.06 -8.71 -5.74
C THR A 26 -0.62 -8.49 -4.30
N GLU A 27 -0.63 -7.23 -3.83
CA GLU A 27 -0.20 -6.87 -2.47
C GLU A 27 -1.30 -6.09 -1.72
N SER A 28 -2.57 -6.26 -2.07
CA SER A 28 -3.67 -5.46 -1.50
C SER A 28 -3.68 -5.49 0.03
N LEU A 29 -3.91 -4.34 0.65
CA LEU A 29 -4.04 -4.28 2.10
C LEU A 29 -5.38 -4.89 2.51
N HIS A 30 -5.36 -6.08 3.10
CA HIS A 30 -6.54 -6.71 3.71
C HIS A 30 -6.91 -6.02 5.04
N HIS A 31 -7.14 -4.70 5.00
CA HIS A 31 -7.57 -3.94 6.14
C HIS A 31 -9.09 -4.06 6.30
N ARG A 32 -9.54 -4.59 7.45
CA ARG A 32 -10.97 -4.65 7.75
C ARG A 32 -11.48 -3.26 8.09
N VAL A 33 -12.28 -2.68 7.20
CA VAL A 33 -12.85 -1.33 7.37
C VAL A 33 -14.15 -1.44 8.16
N TYR A 34 -14.17 -0.85 9.38
CA TYR A 34 -15.32 -0.93 10.27
C TYR A 34 -16.16 0.37 10.35
N LYS A 35 -15.65 1.53 9.89
CA LYS A 35 -16.32 2.82 10.11
C LYS A 35 -16.35 3.73 8.87
N GLY A 36 -17.43 3.65 8.09
CA GLY A 36 -17.82 4.71 7.14
C GLY A 36 -17.21 4.61 5.74
N ARG A 37 -18.00 5.07 4.77
CA ARG A 37 -17.74 4.91 3.31
C ARG A 37 -16.41 5.50 2.85
N TRP A 38 -15.97 6.60 3.47
CA TRP A 38 -14.72 7.27 3.09
C TRP A 38 -13.48 6.52 3.58
N GLN A 39 -13.56 5.79 4.71
CA GLN A 39 -12.43 4.99 5.19
C GLN A 39 -12.15 3.82 4.26
N ALA A 40 -13.19 3.22 3.68
CA ALA A 40 -13.02 2.20 2.66
C ALA A 40 -12.23 2.77 1.48
N LEU A 41 -12.68 3.90 0.93
CA LEU A 41 -11.98 4.56 -0.18
C LEU A 41 -10.52 4.92 0.17
N ALA A 42 -10.27 5.44 1.37
CA ALA A 42 -8.92 5.80 1.81
C ALA A 42 -8.00 4.59 1.92
N TRP A 43 -8.44 3.52 2.59
CA TRP A 43 -7.60 2.38 2.94
C TRP A 43 -7.50 1.32 1.84
N THR A 44 -8.59 1.04 1.13
CA THR A 44 -8.65 -0.08 0.16
C THR A 44 -8.46 0.37 -1.28
N PHE A 45 -8.34 1.68 -1.54
CA PHE A 45 -8.16 2.19 -2.90
C PHE A 45 -7.06 3.24 -2.97
N LEU A 46 -7.21 4.37 -2.28
CA LEU A 46 -6.24 5.47 -2.39
C LEU A 46 -4.86 5.05 -1.87
N LEU A 47 -4.80 4.39 -0.72
CA LEU A 47 -3.52 3.93 -0.18
C LEU A 47 -2.84 2.90 -1.08
N ASP A 48 -3.57 1.89 -1.55
CA ASP A 48 -3.00 0.90 -2.48
C ASP A 48 -2.54 1.55 -3.80
N THR A 49 -3.30 2.52 -4.32
CA THR A 49 -2.91 3.31 -5.50
C THR A 49 -1.60 4.06 -5.26
N VAL A 50 -1.45 4.74 -4.12
CA VAL A 50 -0.22 5.47 -3.76
C VAL A 50 0.97 4.50 -3.60
N LEU A 51 0.76 3.33 -3.01
CA LEU A 51 1.81 2.32 -2.85
C LEU A 51 2.28 1.76 -4.19
N VAL A 52 1.36 1.42 -5.10
CA VAL A 52 1.72 0.94 -6.45
C VAL A 52 2.41 2.05 -7.26
N ASN A 53 1.87 3.26 -7.25
CA ASN A 53 2.44 4.37 -8.03
C ASN A 53 3.83 4.78 -7.53
N SER A 54 4.04 4.83 -6.21
CA SER A 54 5.37 5.12 -5.65
C SER A 54 6.39 4.03 -5.98
N TYR A 55 5.98 2.75 -6.01
CA TYR A 55 6.83 1.66 -6.47
C TYR A 55 7.22 1.84 -7.95
N LEU A 56 6.26 2.12 -8.83
CA LEU A 56 6.53 2.34 -10.26
C LEU A 56 7.44 3.56 -10.49
N LEU A 57 7.25 4.64 -9.74
CA LEU A 57 8.15 5.80 -9.76
C LEU A 57 9.56 5.42 -9.35
N GLN A 58 9.71 4.70 -8.24
CA GLN A 58 11.01 4.24 -7.78
C GLN A 58 11.66 3.30 -8.80
N LEU A 59 10.91 2.38 -9.40
CA LEU A 59 11.43 1.39 -10.34
C LEU A 59 11.86 2.00 -11.68
N HIS A 60 11.05 2.90 -12.24
CA HIS A 60 11.24 3.40 -13.61
C HIS A 60 11.91 4.77 -13.69
N VAL A 61 11.77 5.59 -12.65
CA VAL A 61 12.30 6.97 -12.63
C VAL A 61 13.55 7.06 -11.78
N TRP A 62 13.48 6.61 -10.52
CA TRP A 62 14.61 6.77 -9.58
C TRP A 62 15.71 5.74 -9.81
N GLY A 63 15.35 4.47 -10.06
CA GLY A 63 16.33 3.41 -10.35
C GLY A 63 17.17 3.64 -11.62
N ARG A 64 16.80 4.60 -12.48
CA ARG A 64 17.60 5.03 -13.64
C ARG A 64 18.48 6.24 -13.37
N SER A 65 18.16 7.03 -12.35
CA SER A 65 18.73 8.37 -12.13
C SER A 65 19.73 8.41 -10.98
N ASP A 66 19.63 7.47 -10.03
CA ASP A 66 20.42 7.50 -8.79
C ASP A 66 21.15 6.17 -8.56
N SER A 67 22.47 6.15 -8.79
CA SER A 67 23.32 4.96 -8.66
C SER A 67 23.64 4.59 -7.21
N ALA A 68 23.22 5.42 -6.24
CA ALA A 68 23.50 5.20 -4.83
C ALA A 68 22.48 4.30 -4.12
N CYS A 69 21.32 4.05 -4.75
CA CYS A 69 20.26 3.28 -4.11
C CYS A 69 19.80 2.13 -5.01
N GLU A 70 20.13 0.91 -4.60
CA GLU A 70 19.61 -0.28 -5.27
C GLU A 70 18.08 -0.25 -5.26
N PRO A 71 17.45 -0.30 -6.45
CA PRO A 71 16.01 -0.21 -6.55
C PRO A 71 15.35 -1.43 -5.90
N SER A 72 14.25 -1.20 -5.17
CA SER A 72 13.39 -2.30 -4.72
C SER A 72 12.85 -3.02 -5.97
N ARG A 73 13.14 -4.32 -6.07
CA ARG A 73 12.76 -5.12 -7.25
C ARG A 73 11.31 -5.58 -7.19
N THR A 74 10.75 -5.68 -5.98
CA THR A 74 9.37 -6.11 -5.77
C THR A 74 8.58 -5.04 -5.00
N GLN A 75 7.26 -5.02 -5.21
CA GLN A 75 6.35 -4.17 -4.44
C GLN A 75 6.45 -4.42 -2.93
N ARG A 76 6.64 -5.68 -2.53
CA ARG A 76 6.76 -6.07 -1.12
C ARG A 76 8.00 -5.46 -0.48
N ASP A 77 9.15 -5.54 -1.15
CA ASP A 77 10.39 -4.96 -0.64
C ASP A 77 10.28 -3.43 -0.54
N TRP A 78 9.64 -2.80 -1.54
CA TRP A 78 9.36 -1.36 -1.52
C TRP A 78 8.49 -0.96 -0.33
N ARG A 79 7.40 -1.70 -0.09
CA ARG A 79 6.50 -1.47 1.04
C ARG A 79 7.21 -1.65 2.38
N HIS A 80 8.01 -2.71 2.55
CA HIS A 80 8.81 -2.91 3.77
C HIS A 80 9.80 -1.77 4.00
N ARG A 81 10.46 -1.31 2.94
CA ARG A 81 11.38 -0.18 3.02
C ARG A 81 10.67 1.10 3.46
N LEU A 82 9.53 1.44 2.84
CA LEU A 82 8.71 2.58 3.25
C LEU A 82 8.30 2.49 4.72
N ILE A 83 7.82 1.33 5.18
CA ILE A 83 7.45 1.13 6.58
C ILE A 83 8.64 1.38 7.50
N ASN A 84 9.81 0.81 7.18
CA ASN A 84 11.01 0.98 7.98
C ASN A 84 11.47 2.44 8.03
N GLU A 85 11.50 3.13 6.89
CA GLU A 85 11.90 4.54 6.82
C GLU A 85 10.93 5.45 7.59
N ILE A 86 9.62 5.24 7.45
CA ILE A 86 8.60 5.98 8.20
C ILE A 86 8.74 5.71 9.71
N CYS A 87 8.90 4.45 10.11
CA CYS A 87 9.09 4.09 11.51
C CYS A 87 10.40 4.63 12.09
N GLN A 88 11.48 4.69 11.33
CA GLN A 88 12.73 5.30 11.77
C GLN A 88 12.58 6.82 11.94
N ALA A 89 11.93 7.49 10.99
CA ALA A 89 11.75 8.94 11.01
C ALA A 89 10.82 9.41 12.15
N TYR A 90 9.74 8.65 12.42
CA TYR A 90 8.66 9.10 13.32
C TYR A 90 8.45 8.21 14.55
N GLY A 91 9.09 7.05 14.64
CA GLY A 91 8.88 6.08 15.72
C GLY A 91 9.31 6.59 17.10
N GLN A 92 10.25 7.53 17.16
CA GLN A 92 10.70 8.16 18.40
C GLN A 92 9.90 9.42 18.77
N THR A 93 9.23 10.05 17.81
CA THR A 93 8.42 11.26 18.01
C THR A 93 7.05 10.95 18.61
N GLY A 94 6.64 9.68 18.60
CA GLY A 94 5.45 9.19 19.27
C GLY A 94 5.60 9.27 20.80
N ARG A 95 5.27 10.43 21.39
CA ARG A 95 4.86 10.46 22.80
C ARG A 95 3.76 9.42 22.96
N ARG A 96 4.00 8.40 23.81
CA ARG A 96 2.92 7.56 24.37
C ARG A 96 1.91 8.51 25.02
N THR A 97 0.88 8.91 24.29
CA THR A 97 -0.38 9.16 24.96
C THR A 97 -0.81 7.78 25.45
N GLN A 98 -0.66 7.55 26.76
CA GLN A 98 -1.45 6.54 27.44
C GLN A 98 -2.91 6.90 27.17
N LEU A 99 -3.46 6.42 26.07
CA LEU A 99 -4.89 6.19 25.97
C LEU A 99 -5.15 5.05 26.95
N VAL A 100 -5.37 5.44 28.21
CA VAL A 100 -6.04 4.60 29.20
C VAL A 100 -7.38 4.28 28.55
N TRP A 101 -7.48 3.12 27.93
CA TRP A 101 -8.77 2.53 27.68
C TRP A 101 -9.40 2.32 29.06
N PRO A 102 -10.55 2.95 29.38
CA PRO A 102 -11.26 2.58 30.58
C PRO A 102 -11.74 1.16 30.36
N VAL A 103 -10.98 0.19 30.85
CA VAL A 103 -11.53 -1.12 31.17
C VAL A 103 -12.64 -0.82 32.15
N ARG A 104 -13.90 -0.88 31.70
CA ARG A 104 -15.05 -1.02 32.58
C ARG A 104 -14.81 -2.32 33.35
N ALA A 105 -14.16 -2.21 34.50
CA ALA A 105 -14.16 -3.24 35.51
C ALA A 105 -15.59 -3.30 36.04
N THR A 106 -16.42 -4.10 35.38
CA THR A 106 -17.67 -4.56 35.98
C THR A 106 -17.29 -5.50 37.11
N ALA A 107 -17.45 -5.01 38.33
CA ALA A 107 -17.39 -5.82 39.52
C ALA A 107 -18.45 -6.94 39.47
N MET A 108 -18.02 -8.17 39.64
CA MET A 108 -18.77 -9.26 40.27
C MET A 108 -17.74 -10.03 41.10
N MET A 109 -17.64 -9.75 42.39
CA MET A 109 -18.26 -10.53 43.47
C MET A 109 -17.88 -12.03 43.42
N SER A 110 -16.93 -12.37 44.30
CA SER A 110 -16.89 -13.52 45.22
C SER A 110 -17.24 -14.92 44.68
N CYS A 111 -16.34 -15.88 44.90
CA CYS A 111 -16.55 -16.92 45.91
C CYS A 111 -15.36 -17.89 46.01
N ALA A 112 -15.01 -18.19 47.27
CA ALA A 112 -14.26 -19.32 47.84
C ALA A 112 -12.77 -19.47 47.49
#